data_AF-A0A957Q520-F1
#
_entry.id   AF-A0A957Q520-F1
#
_cell.length_a   1.000
_cell.length_b   1.000
_cell.length_c   1.000
_cell.angle_alpha   90.00
_cell.angle_beta   90.00
_cell.angle_gamma   90.00
#
_symmetry.space_group_name_H-M   'P 1'
#
loop_
_entity.id
_entity.type
_entity.pdbx_description
1 polymer ?
#
loop_
_entity_poly.entity_id
_entity_poly.type
_entity_poly.pdbx_seq_one_letter_code
_entity_poly.pdbx_strand_id
1 'polypeptide(L)'
;MPITRISITNAMTFDQVTTRLSQQRAVDGLIVVGSASADQMTPASDYDLVLVLSEMPVPLHTGVTHIDGRFTDLVFHTSMQIEQILDATKPFGFWDWTGRLVGWLMNGRVVFDRHGMLQLAQTKVQSANWIVPIGDHEAYAAWQSINYNLAVVRRYLTSDAPDYLAAADLRMMLYGPQDLFWNYFQVRKLAPDSEKQQIIYLEEHDPQFLAQFKYFLTEQDRHEKFRRYEALATTVLAPVGQLWQAGEVVLNLDAEAVTPKLELNALDFWESLVQS
;
A
#
# COMPACT_ATOMS: atom_id res chain seq x y z
N MET A 1 -13.70 16.28 -19.46
CA MET A 1 -13.26 17.09 -18.30
C MET A 1 -13.84 16.46 -17.04
N PRO A 2 -13.07 16.36 -15.94
CA PRO A 2 -13.59 15.90 -14.66
C PRO A 2 -14.67 16.86 -14.14
N ILE A 3 -15.71 16.33 -13.47
CA ILE A 3 -16.84 17.10 -12.92
C ILE A 3 -16.85 16.93 -11.40
N THR A 4 -16.96 18.02 -10.66
CA THR A 4 -17.12 18.03 -9.19
C THR A 4 -18.36 18.83 -8.78
N ARG A 5 -18.94 18.53 -7.61
CA ARG A 5 -20.09 19.26 -7.05
C ARG A 5 -20.02 19.27 -5.52
N ILE A 6 -20.57 20.30 -4.89
CA ILE A 6 -20.74 20.34 -3.44
C ILE A 6 -21.78 19.27 -3.05
N SER A 7 -21.38 18.37 -2.14
CA SER A 7 -22.27 17.33 -1.61
C SER A 7 -23.11 17.88 -0.45
N ILE A 8 -24.36 17.46 -0.36
CA ILE A 8 -25.23 17.76 0.79
C ILE A 8 -24.72 17.15 2.11
N THR A 9 -23.89 16.11 2.03
CA THR A 9 -23.29 15.45 3.20
C THR A 9 -22.36 16.37 3.98
N ASN A 10 -21.84 17.44 3.35
CA ASN A 10 -20.99 18.43 4.00
C ASN A 10 -21.69 19.16 5.16
N ALA A 11 -23.03 19.22 5.14
CA ALA A 11 -23.85 19.85 6.18
C ALA A 11 -24.52 18.84 7.11
N MET A 12 -24.11 17.56 7.08
CA MET A 12 -24.68 16.50 7.89
C MET A 12 -23.66 15.97 8.89
N THR A 13 -24.13 15.57 10.07
CA THR A 13 -23.32 14.79 11.01
C THR A 13 -23.10 13.37 10.48
N PHE A 14 -22.11 12.67 11.03
CA PHE A 14 -21.85 11.29 10.68
C PHE A 14 -23.07 10.39 10.86
N ASP A 15 -23.73 10.47 12.01
CA ASP A 15 -24.95 9.71 12.33
C ASP A 15 -26.10 9.99 11.36
N GLN A 16 -26.24 11.25 10.91
CA GLN A 16 -27.25 11.61 9.93
C GLN A 16 -26.99 10.96 8.57
N VAL A 17 -25.73 10.90 8.14
CA VAL A 17 -25.36 10.25 6.88
C VAL A 17 -25.57 8.75 6.96
N THR A 18 -25.05 8.08 8.00
CA THR A 18 -25.21 6.62 8.16
C THR A 18 -26.68 6.21 8.30
N THR A 19 -27.49 6.98 9.03
CA THR A 19 -28.95 6.78 9.13
C THR A 19 -29.66 6.93 7.78
N ARG A 20 -29.28 7.92 6.96
CA ARG A 20 -29.89 8.09 5.63
C ARG A 20 -29.47 6.99 4.66
N LEU A 21 -28.22 6.55 4.73
CA LEU A 21 -27.69 5.47 3.92
C LEU A 21 -28.36 4.13 4.26
N SER A 22 -28.55 3.82 5.55
CA SER A 22 -29.20 2.57 5.98
C SER A 22 -30.66 2.45 5.53
N GLN A 23 -31.32 3.57 5.27
CA GLN A 23 -32.68 3.62 4.72
C GLN A 23 -32.73 3.37 3.19
N GLN A 24 -31.60 3.45 2.48
CA GLN A 24 -31.59 3.22 1.04
C GLN A 24 -31.65 1.72 0.73
N ARG A 25 -32.60 1.32 -0.12
CA ARG A 25 -32.74 -0.08 -0.54
C ARG A 25 -31.48 -0.65 -1.21
N ALA A 26 -30.69 0.19 -1.87
CA ALA A 26 -29.45 -0.22 -2.55
C ALA A 26 -28.29 -0.48 -1.58
N VAL A 27 -28.38 -0.07 -0.31
CA VAL A 27 -27.33 -0.24 0.69
C VAL A 27 -27.67 -1.45 1.56
N ASP A 28 -26.78 -2.44 1.56
CA ASP A 28 -26.90 -3.67 2.34
C ASP A 28 -26.05 -3.61 3.61
N GLY A 29 -25.00 -2.79 3.63
CA GLY A 29 -24.21 -2.63 4.84
C GLY A 29 -23.24 -1.46 4.80
N LEU A 30 -22.79 -1.06 5.99
CA LEU A 30 -21.84 0.03 6.21
C LEU A 30 -20.80 -0.42 7.25
N ILE A 31 -19.53 -0.21 6.93
CA ILE A 31 -18.40 -0.45 7.84
C ILE A 31 -17.63 0.86 8.00
N VAL A 32 -17.30 1.19 9.24
CA VAL A 32 -16.41 2.31 9.58
C VAL A 32 -15.05 1.75 9.93
N VAL A 33 -13.98 2.36 9.43
CA VAL A 33 -12.60 1.93 9.64
C VAL A 33 -11.80 3.05 10.33
N GLY A 34 -10.58 2.74 10.75
CA GLY A 34 -9.63 3.73 11.25
C GLY A 34 -9.98 4.27 12.63
N SER A 35 -9.60 5.51 12.93
CA SER A 35 -9.85 6.11 14.26
C SER A 35 -11.32 6.20 14.63
N ALA A 36 -12.22 6.23 13.64
CA ALA A 36 -13.66 6.28 13.84
C ALA A 36 -14.24 4.93 14.29
N SER A 37 -13.62 3.79 13.93
CA SER A 37 -14.06 2.48 14.42
C SER A 37 -13.66 2.23 15.86
N ALA A 38 -12.53 2.80 16.29
CA ALA A 38 -11.96 2.66 17.63
C ALA A 38 -12.42 3.73 18.63
N ASP A 39 -13.34 4.64 18.24
CA ASP A 39 -13.77 5.80 19.04
C ASP A 39 -12.59 6.68 19.51
N GLN A 40 -11.55 6.80 18.68
CA GLN A 40 -10.31 7.56 18.94
C GLN A 40 -10.14 8.76 17.99
N MET A 41 -11.24 9.39 17.61
CA MET A 41 -11.24 10.52 16.67
C MET A 41 -10.52 11.74 17.26
N THR A 42 -9.69 12.38 16.45
CA THR A 42 -9.04 13.67 16.76
C THR A 42 -9.55 14.76 15.81
N PRO A 43 -9.26 16.05 16.03
CA PRO A 43 -9.61 17.09 15.06
C PRO A 43 -9.04 16.88 13.65
N ALA A 44 -7.92 16.17 13.51
CA ALA A 44 -7.28 15.88 12.22
C ALA A 44 -7.78 14.58 11.57
N SER A 45 -8.59 13.77 12.28
CA SER A 45 -9.11 12.51 11.76
C SER A 45 -10.13 12.74 10.64
N ASP A 46 -10.07 11.87 9.63
CA ASP A 46 -11.06 11.65 8.58
C ASP A 46 -12.01 10.51 8.94
N TYR A 47 -12.97 10.25 8.04
CA TYR A 47 -13.81 9.07 8.07
C TYR A 47 -13.46 8.14 6.91
N ASP A 48 -13.18 6.88 7.23
CA ASP A 48 -13.12 5.79 6.26
C ASP A 48 -14.46 5.03 6.30
N LEU A 49 -15.30 5.22 5.29
CA LEU A 49 -16.61 4.59 5.20
C LEU A 49 -16.65 3.60 4.03
N VAL A 50 -16.81 2.31 4.36
CA VAL A 50 -17.04 1.25 3.38
C VAL A 50 -18.55 1.04 3.21
N LEU A 51 -19.03 1.17 1.98
CA LEU A 51 -20.43 0.96 1.60
C LEU A 51 -20.53 -0.37 0.84
N VAL A 52 -21.36 -1.27 1.35
CA VAL A 52 -21.73 -2.51 0.67
C VAL A 52 -23.10 -2.31 0.03
N LEU A 53 -23.13 -2.33 -1.30
CA LEU A 53 -24.33 -2.17 -2.10
C LEU A 53 -24.87 -3.52 -2.57
N SER A 54 -26.19 -3.64 -2.71
CA SER A 54 -26.80 -4.85 -3.27
C SER A 54 -26.33 -5.11 -4.71
N GLU A 55 -26.22 -4.04 -5.48
CA GLU A 55 -25.69 -4.02 -6.84
C GLU A 55 -24.96 -2.70 -7.08
N MET A 56 -24.04 -2.70 -8.05
CA MET A 56 -23.23 -1.53 -8.37
C MET A 56 -23.88 -0.79 -9.55
N PRO A 57 -24.64 0.32 -9.33
CA PRO A 57 -25.45 0.95 -10.38
C PRO A 57 -24.61 1.65 -11.45
N VAL A 58 -23.39 2.06 -11.08
CA VAL A 58 -22.34 2.59 -11.96
C VAL A 58 -21.02 2.06 -11.39
N PRO A 59 -19.94 1.88 -12.17
CA PRO A 59 -18.72 1.20 -11.72
C PRO A 59 -17.91 2.05 -10.72
N LEU A 60 -18.43 2.21 -9.50
CA LEU A 60 -17.79 2.91 -8.39
C LEU A 60 -16.72 2.01 -7.77
N HIS A 61 -15.61 2.61 -7.38
CA HIS A 61 -14.55 1.95 -6.62
C HIS A 61 -14.32 2.73 -5.33
N THR A 62 -13.89 3.98 -5.47
CA THR A 62 -13.70 4.92 -4.36
C THR A 62 -14.33 6.27 -4.70
N GLY A 63 -14.59 7.06 -3.66
CA GLY A 63 -15.00 8.45 -3.78
C GLY A 63 -14.55 9.22 -2.56
N VAL A 64 -14.55 10.55 -2.66
CA VAL A 64 -14.21 11.43 -1.55
C VAL A 64 -15.36 12.41 -1.32
N THR A 65 -15.65 12.70 -0.07
CA THR A 65 -16.64 13.71 0.30
C THR A 65 -16.26 14.40 1.59
N HIS A 66 -17.16 15.24 2.11
CA HIS A 66 -17.07 15.73 3.48
C HIS A 66 -18.33 15.32 4.24
N ILE A 67 -18.13 14.92 5.50
CA ILE A 67 -19.17 14.59 6.48
C ILE A 67 -18.74 15.24 7.79
N ASP A 68 -19.64 15.97 8.45
CA ASP A 68 -19.35 16.64 9.73
C ASP A 68 -18.11 17.56 9.66
N GLY A 69 -17.92 18.23 8.51
CA GLY A 69 -16.77 19.10 8.24
C GLY A 69 -15.42 18.37 8.07
N ARG A 70 -15.41 17.03 8.04
CA ARG A 70 -14.20 16.21 7.90
C ARG A 70 -14.09 15.64 6.51
N PHE A 71 -12.85 15.44 6.05
CA PHE A 71 -12.59 14.63 4.87
C PHE A 71 -13.13 13.21 5.09
N THR A 72 -13.67 12.60 4.05
CA THR A 72 -14.25 11.27 4.12
C THR A 72 -13.92 10.49 2.87
N ASP A 73 -13.22 9.37 3.05
CA ASP A 73 -13.03 8.36 2.04
C ASP A 73 -14.24 7.42 2.00
N LEU A 74 -14.78 7.25 0.81
CA LEU A 74 -15.86 6.33 0.51
C LEU A 74 -15.30 5.18 -0.31
N VAL A 75 -15.50 3.95 0.16
CA VAL A 75 -15.12 2.75 -0.57
C VAL A 75 -16.35 1.91 -0.88
N PHE A 76 -16.51 1.52 -2.13
CA PHE A 76 -17.72 0.84 -2.61
C PHE A 76 -17.44 -0.63 -2.91
N HIS A 77 -18.26 -1.49 -2.32
CA HIS A 77 -18.29 -2.94 -2.54
C HIS A 77 -19.69 -3.41 -2.84
N THR A 78 -19.82 -4.66 -3.28
CA THR A 78 -21.11 -5.32 -3.46
C THR A 78 -21.32 -6.48 -2.51
N SER A 79 -22.58 -6.82 -2.25
CA SER A 79 -22.96 -8.00 -1.46
C SER A 79 -22.41 -9.30 -2.05
N MET A 80 -22.26 -9.37 -3.39
CA MET A 80 -21.57 -10.48 -4.06
C MET A 80 -20.13 -10.67 -3.56
N GLN A 81 -19.40 -9.60 -3.24
CA GLN A 81 -18.03 -9.72 -2.70
C GLN A 81 -18.03 -10.25 -1.26
N ILE A 82 -19.09 -9.95 -0.48
CA ILE A 82 -19.28 -10.54 0.84
C ILE A 82 -19.59 -12.04 0.72
N GLU A 83 -20.42 -12.44 -0.23
CA GLU A 83 -20.69 -13.85 -0.54
C GLU A 83 -19.39 -14.58 -0.95
N GLN A 84 -18.57 -13.96 -1.81
CA GLN A 84 -17.25 -14.51 -2.15
C GLN A 84 -16.37 -14.73 -0.91
N ILE A 85 -16.36 -13.79 0.04
CA ILE A 85 -15.62 -13.95 1.30
C ILE A 85 -16.20 -15.10 2.13
N LEU A 86 -17.53 -15.22 2.22
CA LEU A 86 -18.21 -16.28 2.98
C LEU A 86 -18.01 -17.67 2.37
N ASP A 87 -17.94 -17.78 1.04
CA ASP A 87 -17.75 -19.02 0.30
C ASP A 87 -16.26 -19.39 0.11
N ALA A 88 -15.35 -18.44 0.34
CA ALA A 88 -13.92 -18.65 0.15
C ALA A 88 -13.39 -19.83 0.99
N THR A 89 -12.60 -20.68 0.34
CA THR A 89 -11.86 -21.78 0.99
C THR A 89 -10.36 -21.51 1.05
N LYS A 90 -9.90 -20.38 0.48
CA LYS A 90 -8.51 -19.94 0.48
C LYS A 90 -8.43 -18.45 0.86
N PRO A 91 -7.29 -18.00 1.42
CA PRO A 91 -7.03 -16.58 1.66
C PRO A 91 -6.99 -15.75 0.37
N PHE A 92 -7.18 -14.44 0.51
CA PHE A 92 -7.12 -13.45 -0.58
C PHE A 92 -5.76 -12.74 -0.61
N GLY A 93 -5.32 -12.30 -1.79
CA GLY A 93 -4.14 -11.43 -1.88
C GLY A 93 -4.41 -10.10 -1.21
N PHE A 94 -3.44 -9.57 -0.45
CA PHE A 94 -3.61 -8.29 0.25
C PHE A 94 -3.99 -7.14 -0.72
N TRP A 95 -3.38 -7.13 -1.91
CA TRP A 95 -3.58 -6.10 -2.92
C TRP A 95 -4.86 -6.27 -3.75
N ASP A 96 -5.53 -7.42 -3.65
CA ASP A 96 -6.79 -7.69 -4.34
C ASP A 96 -7.90 -6.80 -3.77
N TRP A 97 -8.83 -6.38 -4.63
CA TRP A 97 -9.95 -5.53 -4.20
C TRP A 97 -10.80 -6.19 -3.10
N THR A 98 -11.10 -7.48 -3.24
CA THR A 98 -11.79 -8.25 -2.18
C THR A 98 -10.90 -8.50 -0.96
N GLY A 99 -9.58 -8.61 -1.14
CA GLY A 99 -8.63 -8.69 -0.02
C GLY A 99 -8.63 -7.44 0.86
N ARG A 100 -8.76 -6.25 0.28
CA ARG A 100 -8.92 -5.01 1.05
C ARG A 100 -10.19 -5.00 1.90
N LEU A 101 -11.31 -5.50 1.35
CA LEU A 101 -12.55 -5.67 2.10
C LEU A 101 -12.39 -6.63 3.29
N VAL A 102 -11.64 -7.73 3.12
CA VAL A 102 -11.28 -8.62 4.24
C VAL A 102 -10.53 -7.84 5.32
N GLY A 103 -9.54 -7.03 4.97
CA GLY A 103 -8.81 -6.18 5.93
C GLY A 103 -9.73 -5.20 6.69
N TRP A 104 -10.69 -4.58 5.99
CA TRP A 104 -11.68 -3.70 6.62
C TRP A 104 -12.68 -4.46 7.50
N LEU A 105 -13.06 -5.68 7.13
CA LEU A 105 -13.91 -6.53 7.98
C LEU A 105 -13.16 -6.99 9.24
N MET A 106 -11.84 -7.21 9.17
CA MET A 106 -11.05 -7.62 10.34
C MET A 106 -11.03 -6.54 11.43
N ASN A 107 -10.82 -5.28 11.06
CA ASN A 107 -10.55 -4.18 12.01
C ASN A 107 -11.65 -3.10 12.07
N GLY A 108 -12.61 -3.14 11.13
CA GLY A 108 -13.69 -2.15 11.04
C GLY A 108 -14.86 -2.46 11.98
N ARG A 109 -15.65 -1.42 12.25
CA ARG A 109 -16.91 -1.51 12.99
C ARG A 109 -18.07 -1.51 12.00
N VAL A 110 -18.88 -2.58 12.01
CA VAL A 110 -20.14 -2.62 11.26
C VAL A 110 -21.13 -1.67 11.95
N VAL A 111 -21.59 -0.65 11.23
CA VAL A 111 -22.58 0.33 11.74
C VAL A 111 -23.97 0.15 11.14
N PHE A 112 -24.07 -0.63 10.06
CA PHE A 112 -25.33 -1.07 9.48
C PHE A 112 -25.13 -2.40 8.76
N ASP A 113 -26.05 -3.35 8.94
CA ASP A 113 -26.05 -4.63 8.26
C ASP A 113 -27.51 -5.08 8.05
N ARG A 114 -27.99 -5.01 6.81
CA ARG A 114 -29.39 -5.26 6.47
C ARG A 114 -29.78 -6.72 6.66
N HIS A 115 -28.84 -7.62 6.39
CA HIS A 115 -29.10 -9.06 6.28
C HIS A 115 -28.28 -9.91 7.26
N GLY A 116 -27.38 -9.29 8.05
CA GLY A 116 -26.47 -9.98 8.96
C GLY A 116 -25.22 -10.54 8.27
N MET A 117 -25.03 -10.28 6.99
CA MET A 117 -23.94 -10.87 6.21
C MET A 117 -22.58 -10.27 6.53
N LEU A 118 -22.53 -8.98 6.88
CA LEU A 118 -21.27 -8.36 7.29
C LEU A 118 -20.81 -8.92 8.63
N GLN A 119 -21.72 -9.12 9.57
CA GLN A 119 -21.38 -9.72 10.86
C GLN A 119 -20.86 -11.16 10.71
N LEU A 120 -21.50 -11.95 9.83
CA LEU A 120 -21.04 -13.31 9.51
C LEU A 120 -19.65 -13.30 8.85
N ALA A 121 -19.44 -12.41 7.88
CA ALA A 121 -18.16 -12.28 7.19
C ALA A 121 -17.07 -11.79 8.15
N GLN A 122 -17.36 -10.81 9.00
CA GLN A 122 -16.47 -10.31 10.04
C GLN A 122 -16.05 -11.44 11.00
N THR A 123 -17.00 -12.23 11.48
CA THR A 123 -16.72 -13.40 12.34
C THR A 123 -15.79 -14.39 11.63
N LYS A 124 -16.06 -14.70 10.36
CA LYS A 124 -15.22 -15.60 9.56
C LYS A 124 -13.80 -15.05 9.41
N VAL A 125 -13.65 -13.77 9.05
CA VAL A 125 -12.32 -13.20 8.81
C VAL A 125 -11.51 -12.97 10.07
N GLN A 126 -12.18 -12.81 11.23
CA GLN A 126 -11.52 -12.69 12.53
C GLN A 126 -11.12 -14.05 13.13
N SER A 127 -11.71 -15.16 12.68
CA SER A 127 -11.42 -16.49 13.23
C SER A 127 -10.15 -17.15 12.67
N ALA A 128 -9.57 -16.60 11.59
CA ALA A 128 -8.38 -17.14 10.93
C ALA A 128 -7.66 -16.07 10.10
N ASN A 129 -6.49 -16.39 9.53
CA ASN A 129 -5.79 -15.51 8.61
C ASN A 129 -6.35 -15.66 7.19
N TRP A 130 -7.12 -14.67 6.74
CA TRP A 130 -7.75 -14.65 5.40
C TRP A 130 -7.04 -13.78 4.38
N ILE A 131 -5.90 -13.20 4.76
CA ILE A 131 -5.01 -12.48 3.86
C ILE A 131 -3.76 -13.34 3.65
N VAL A 132 -3.37 -13.53 2.39
CA VAL A 132 -2.11 -14.16 2.01
C VAL A 132 -0.97 -13.31 2.59
N PRO A 133 -0.09 -13.89 3.43
CA PRO A 133 1.09 -13.18 3.91
C PRO A 133 1.96 -12.71 2.75
N ILE A 134 2.64 -11.58 2.92
CA ILE A 134 3.63 -11.11 1.95
C ILE A 134 4.67 -12.22 1.74
N GLY A 135 4.84 -12.63 0.49
CA GLY A 135 5.70 -13.73 0.08
C GLY A 135 7.11 -13.26 -0.28
N ASP A 136 7.92 -14.20 -0.75
CA ASP A 136 9.26 -13.91 -1.25
C ASP A 136 9.22 -13.15 -2.59
N HIS A 137 8.11 -13.23 -3.33
CA HIS A 137 7.93 -12.52 -4.59
C HIS A 137 7.90 -11.00 -4.38
N GLU A 138 7.14 -10.49 -3.41
CA GLU A 138 7.09 -9.06 -3.10
C GLU A 138 8.44 -8.56 -2.55
N ALA A 139 9.09 -9.37 -1.71
CA ALA A 139 10.43 -9.08 -1.19
C ALA A 139 11.48 -8.98 -2.32
N TYR A 140 11.37 -9.84 -3.33
CA TYR A 140 12.20 -9.80 -4.54
C TYR A 140 11.91 -8.57 -5.41
N ALA A 141 10.64 -8.24 -5.64
CA ALA A 141 10.24 -7.04 -6.37
C ALA A 141 10.74 -5.76 -5.69
N ALA A 142 10.68 -5.70 -4.36
CA ALA A 142 11.26 -4.64 -3.55
C ALA A 142 12.78 -4.54 -3.72
N TRP A 143 13.50 -5.67 -3.68
CA TRP A 143 14.95 -5.74 -3.91
C TRP A 143 15.34 -5.20 -5.28
N GLN A 144 14.62 -5.57 -6.32
CA GLN A 144 14.86 -5.05 -7.66
C GLN A 144 14.54 -3.56 -7.79
N SER A 145 13.39 -3.09 -7.29
CA SER A 145 12.98 -1.68 -7.43
C SER A 145 14.01 -0.74 -6.82
N ILE A 146 14.43 -1.01 -5.58
CA ILE A 146 15.43 -0.19 -4.87
C ILE A 146 16.76 -0.19 -5.63
N ASN A 147 17.24 -1.36 -6.05
CA ASN A 147 18.51 -1.45 -6.76
C ASN A 147 18.51 -0.75 -8.11
N TYR A 148 17.44 -0.95 -8.90
CA TYR A 148 17.28 -0.28 -10.18
C TYR A 148 17.30 1.24 -10.01
N ASN A 149 16.53 1.76 -9.05
CA ASN A 149 16.48 3.19 -8.79
C ASN A 149 17.84 3.75 -8.35
N LEU A 150 18.55 3.07 -7.46
CA LEU A 150 19.91 3.44 -7.08
C LEU A 150 20.88 3.43 -8.25
N ALA A 151 20.87 2.39 -9.09
CA ALA A 151 21.76 2.28 -10.24
C ALA A 151 21.53 3.43 -11.24
N VAL A 152 20.26 3.79 -11.49
CA VAL A 152 19.92 4.93 -12.36
C VAL A 152 20.40 6.25 -11.77
N VAL A 153 20.16 6.49 -10.48
CA VAL A 153 20.61 7.73 -9.81
C VAL A 153 22.14 7.81 -9.82
N ARG A 154 22.83 6.72 -9.47
CA ARG A 154 24.30 6.64 -9.50
C ARG A 154 24.84 7.01 -10.87
N ARG A 155 24.26 6.46 -11.95
CA ARG A 155 24.63 6.80 -13.34
C ARG A 155 24.36 8.27 -13.68
N TYR A 156 23.25 8.84 -13.22
CA TYR A 156 22.95 10.25 -13.49
C TYR A 156 23.92 11.20 -12.78
N LEU A 157 24.38 10.84 -11.58
CA LEU A 157 25.35 11.61 -10.82
C LEU A 157 26.77 11.59 -11.41
N THR A 158 27.06 10.71 -12.39
CA THR A 158 28.34 10.75 -13.13
C THR A 158 28.35 11.77 -14.27
N SER A 159 27.21 12.43 -14.55
CA SER A 159 27.08 13.43 -15.61
C SER A 159 27.20 14.84 -15.04
N ASP A 160 27.91 15.72 -15.75
CA ASP A 160 27.94 17.16 -15.45
C ASP A 160 26.75 17.92 -16.04
N ALA A 161 25.91 17.24 -16.84
CA ALA A 161 24.78 17.87 -17.52
C ALA A 161 23.64 18.20 -16.53
N PRO A 162 23.14 19.45 -16.49
CA PRO A 162 22.16 19.88 -15.48
C PRO A 162 20.84 19.11 -15.48
N ASP A 163 20.39 18.62 -16.64
CA ASP A 163 19.18 17.82 -16.79
C ASP A 163 19.30 16.44 -16.15
N TYR A 164 20.47 15.79 -16.26
CA TYR A 164 20.76 14.54 -15.57
C TYR A 164 20.80 14.73 -14.05
N LEU A 165 21.43 15.80 -13.57
CA LEU A 165 21.49 16.11 -12.14
C LEU A 165 20.10 16.43 -11.57
N ALA A 166 19.28 17.21 -12.29
CA ALA A 166 17.89 17.46 -11.91
C ALA A 166 17.06 16.17 -11.91
N ALA A 167 17.27 15.27 -12.88
CA ALA A 167 16.61 13.98 -12.90
C ALA A 167 17.02 13.10 -11.71
N ALA A 168 18.30 13.11 -11.30
CA ALA A 168 18.77 12.43 -10.09
C ALA A 168 18.06 12.95 -8.83
N ASP A 169 17.96 14.28 -8.69
CA ASP A 169 17.26 14.92 -7.58
C ASP A 169 15.78 14.52 -7.53
N LEU A 170 15.08 14.60 -8.67
CA LEU A 170 13.67 14.20 -8.77
C LEU A 170 13.48 12.72 -8.40
N ARG A 171 14.36 11.83 -8.84
CA ARG A 171 14.26 10.41 -8.46
C ARG A 171 14.47 10.20 -6.97
N MET A 172 15.48 10.86 -6.37
CA MET A 172 15.72 10.79 -4.92
C MET A 172 14.62 11.46 -4.09
N MET A 173 13.86 12.39 -4.65
CA MET A 173 12.73 13.04 -3.96
C MET A 173 11.41 12.29 -4.10
N LEU A 174 11.18 11.63 -5.24
CA LEU A 174 9.90 10.98 -5.54
C LEU A 174 9.95 9.47 -5.30
N TYR A 175 10.91 8.78 -5.92
CA TYR A 175 10.99 7.31 -5.86
C TYR A 175 11.75 6.83 -4.63
N GLY A 176 12.84 7.51 -4.26
CA GLY A 176 13.65 7.13 -3.11
C GLY A 176 12.84 6.97 -1.81
N PRO A 177 12.05 7.98 -1.38
CA PRO A 177 11.23 7.89 -0.18
C PRO A 177 10.20 6.77 -0.25
N GLN A 178 9.50 6.68 -1.38
CA GLN A 178 8.45 5.68 -1.58
C GLN A 178 9.04 4.26 -1.51
N ASP A 179 10.09 3.99 -2.29
CA ASP A 179 10.74 2.68 -2.31
C ASP A 179 11.28 2.31 -0.93
N LEU A 180 12.07 3.18 -0.29
CA LEU A 180 12.69 2.85 0.98
C LEU A 180 11.66 2.59 2.08
N PHE A 181 10.63 3.44 2.17
CA PHE A 181 9.66 3.36 3.25
C PHE A 181 8.75 2.15 3.11
N TRP A 182 8.13 1.95 1.94
CA TRP A 182 7.21 0.84 1.73
C TRP A 182 7.94 -0.50 1.67
N ASN A 183 9.09 -0.55 1.00
CA ASN A 183 9.82 -1.81 0.87
C ASN A 183 10.50 -2.23 2.18
N TYR A 184 10.74 -1.32 3.14
CA TYR A 184 11.16 -1.70 4.50
C TYR A 184 10.24 -2.77 5.10
N PHE A 185 8.91 -2.59 4.95
CA PHE A 185 7.91 -3.52 5.46
C PHE A 185 7.78 -4.76 4.57
N GLN A 186 7.79 -4.61 3.25
CA GLN A 186 7.65 -5.74 2.32
C GLN A 186 8.78 -6.76 2.46
N VAL A 187 10.03 -6.32 2.50
CA VAL A 187 11.19 -7.23 2.66
C VAL A 187 11.22 -7.92 4.03
N ARG A 188 10.51 -7.37 5.02
CA ARG A 188 10.35 -7.95 6.37
C ARG A 188 9.03 -8.72 6.51
N LYS A 189 8.26 -8.85 5.42
CA LYS A 189 6.94 -9.52 5.37
C LYS A 189 5.95 -8.97 6.41
N LEU A 190 6.09 -7.70 6.74
CA LEU A 190 5.18 -7.00 7.66
C LEU A 190 3.96 -6.55 6.89
N ALA A 191 2.77 -6.85 7.42
CA ALA A 191 1.51 -6.49 6.79
C ALA A 191 1.47 -4.99 6.43
N PRO A 192 1.03 -4.62 5.23
CA PRO A 192 0.89 -3.22 4.88
C PRO A 192 -0.22 -2.61 5.74
N ASP A 193 0.05 -1.42 6.24
CA ASP A 193 -0.88 -0.60 7.00
C ASP A 193 -0.73 0.85 6.49
N SER A 194 -1.53 1.77 7.02
CA SER A 194 -1.38 3.20 6.80
C SER A 194 0.03 3.69 7.17
N GLU A 195 0.46 4.77 6.51
CA GLU A 195 1.74 5.43 6.79
C GLU A 195 1.84 5.84 8.26
N LYS A 196 0.71 6.24 8.87
CA LYS A 196 0.65 6.57 10.29
C LYS A 196 1.02 5.37 11.17
N GLN A 197 0.42 4.20 10.93
CA GLN A 197 0.72 3.00 11.71
C GLN A 197 2.14 2.50 11.45
N GLN A 198 2.62 2.63 10.22
CA GLN A 198 4.01 2.34 9.88
C GLN A 198 5.01 3.26 10.61
N ILE A 199 4.70 4.55 10.75
CA ILE A 199 5.51 5.46 11.57
C ILE A 199 5.50 5.04 13.03
N ILE A 200 4.32 4.75 13.62
CA ILE A 200 4.21 4.28 15.01
C ILE A 200 5.03 3.00 15.21
N TYR A 201 4.90 2.04 14.30
CA TYR A 201 5.67 0.80 14.31
C TYR A 201 7.18 1.09 14.31
N LEU A 202 7.65 1.97 13.43
CA LEU A 202 9.07 2.30 13.37
C LEU A 202 9.54 3.06 14.62
N GLU A 203 8.72 3.92 15.22
CA GLU A 203 9.06 4.58 16.48
C GLU A 203 9.29 3.58 17.63
N GLU A 204 8.51 2.50 17.66
CA GLU A 204 8.63 1.45 18.67
C GLU A 204 9.75 0.44 18.35
N HIS A 205 9.89 0.03 17.10
CA HIS A 205 10.69 -1.14 16.73
C HIS A 205 12.01 -0.82 16.01
N ASP A 206 12.09 0.30 15.28
CA ASP A 206 13.33 0.73 14.60
C ASP A 206 13.43 2.27 14.51
N PRO A 207 13.55 2.96 15.66
CA PRO A 207 13.60 4.42 15.69
C PRO A 207 14.86 4.97 15.00
N GLN A 208 15.92 4.16 14.92
CA GLN A 208 17.15 4.52 14.22
C GLN A 208 16.92 4.61 12.71
N PHE A 209 16.29 3.61 12.09
CA PHE A 209 15.91 3.68 10.69
C PHE A 209 15.04 4.90 10.41
N LEU A 210 13.99 5.13 11.22
CA LEU A 210 13.10 6.27 11.04
C LEU A 210 13.84 7.61 11.12
N ALA A 211 14.80 7.76 12.04
CA ALA A 211 15.62 8.96 12.16
C ALA A 211 16.49 9.18 10.91
N GLN A 212 17.13 8.12 10.39
CA GLN A 212 17.93 8.21 9.16
C GLN A 212 17.05 8.52 7.94
N PHE A 213 15.87 7.92 7.87
CA PHE A 213 14.90 8.18 6.81
C PHE A 213 14.44 9.64 6.83
N LYS A 214 14.04 10.17 8.00
CA LYS A 214 13.71 11.60 8.18
C LYS A 214 14.86 12.53 7.78
N TYR A 215 16.10 12.15 8.09
CA TYR A 215 17.27 12.89 7.61
C TYR A 215 17.29 12.89 6.08
N PHE A 216 17.28 11.73 5.43
CA PHE A 216 17.30 11.62 3.97
C PHE A 216 16.24 12.50 3.29
N LEU A 217 15.02 12.59 3.83
CA LEU A 217 13.97 13.45 3.30
C LEU A 217 14.36 14.94 3.28
N THR A 218 15.04 15.40 4.32
CA THR A 218 15.34 16.83 4.55
C THR A 218 16.69 17.27 4.01
N GLU A 219 17.61 16.35 3.74
CA GLU A 219 18.92 16.67 3.13
C GLU A 219 18.75 17.33 1.76
N GLN A 220 19.51 18.41 1.54
CA GLN A 220 19.49 19.25 0.34
C GLN A 220 20.77 19.12 -0.48
N ASP A 221 21.90 18.74 0.14
CA ASP A 221 23.11 18.43 -0.61
C ASP A 221 22.94 17.11 -1.37
N ARG A 222 23.12 17.16 -2.69
CA ARG A 222 22.85 16.03 -3.59
C ARG A 222 23.71 14.81 -3.28
N HIS A 223 25.01 15.00 -3.05
CA HIS A 223 25.94 13.90 -2.84
C HIS A 223 25.71 13.25 -1.48
N GLU A 224 25.48 14.07 -0.44
CA GLU A 224 25.15 13.59 0.88
C GLU A 224 23.78 12.90 0.92
N LYS A 225 22.78 13.43 0.20
CA LYS A 225 21.47 12.81 0.04
C LYS A 225 21.58 11.44 -0.61
N PHE A 226 22.38 11.32 -1.68
CA PHE A 226 22.63 10.04 -2.34
C PHE A 226 23.35 9.04 -1.43
N ARG A 227 24.38 9.48 -0.69
CA ARG A 227 25.07 8.63 0.28
C ARG A 227 24.12 8.08 1.35
N ARG A 228 23.17 8.90 1.80
CA ARG A 228 22.11 8.48 2.74
C ARG A 228 21.12 7.53 2.10
N TYR A 229 20.75 7.77 0.85
CA TYR A 229 19.92 6.85 0.09
C TYR A 229 20.56 5.46 0.02
N GLU A 230 21.83 5.37 -0.36
CA GLU A 230 22.57 4.09 -0.41
C GLU A 230 22.65 3.39 0.96
N ALA A 231 22.90 4.15 2.03
CA ALA A 231 22.94 3.60 3.39
C ALA A 231 21.57 3.04 3.82
N LEU A 232 20.49 3.79 3.60
CA LEU A 232 19.13 3.33 3.90
C LEU A 232 18.74 2.12 3.06
N ALA A 233 19.05 2.13 1.77
CA ALA A 233 18.78 1.01 0.88
C ALA A 233 19.51 -0.27 1.33
N THR A 234 20.76 -0.14 1.77
CA THR A 234 21.50 -1.25 2.38
C THR A 234 20.78 -1.81 3.60
N THR A 235 20.30 -0.95 4.51
CA THR A 235 19.54 -1.36 5.69
C THR A 235 18.19 -2.00 5.34
N VAL A 236 17.49 -1.45 4.35
CA VAL A 236 16.20 -1.98 3.90
C VAL A 236 16.40 -3.38 3.31
N LEU A 237 17.37 -3.54 2.41
CA LEU A 237 17.57 -4.77 1.64
C LEU A 237 18.35 -5.88 2.35
N ALA A 238 19.01 -5.58 3.49
CA ALA A 238 19.77 -6.56 4.25
C ALA A 238 19.07 -7.93 4.49
N PRO A 239 17.73 -8.02 4.69
CA PRO A 239 17.06 -9.31 4.83
C PRO A 239 16.95 -10.17 3.57
N VAL A 240 17.05 -9.56 2.37
CA VAL A 240 16.71 -10.21 1.09
C VAL A 240 17.87 -10.24 0.09
N GLY A 241 18.88 -9.38 0.26
CA GLY A 241 20.02 -9.34 -0.64
C GLY A 241 20.94 -8.15 -0.39
N GLN A 242 21.87 -7.94 -1.32
CA GLN A 242 22.80 -6.80 -1.29
C GLN A 242 22.46 -5.80 -2.40
N LEU A 243 23.11 -4.65 -2.35
CA LEU A 243 23.06 -3.70 -3.47
C LEU A 243 23.80 -4.26 -4.68
N TRP A 244 23.28 -3.99 -5.88
CA TRP A 244 23.96 -4.34 -7.13
C TRP A 244 25.32 -3.65 -7.23
N GLN A 245 26.32 -4.44 -7.59
CA GLN A 245 27.67 -3.99 -7.86
C GLN A 245 27.80 -3.54 -9.32
N ALA A 246 28.80 -2.69 -9.56
CA ALA A 246 29.09 -2.24 -10.92
C ALA A 246 29.51 -3.43 -11.80
N GLY A 247 28.86 -3.57 -12.96
CA GLY A 247 29.15 -4.63 -13.93
C GLY A 247 28.34 -5.91 -13.74
N GLU A 248 27.52 -6.03 -12.69
CA GLU A 248 26.60 -7.16 -12.54
C GLU A 248 25.47 -7.09 -13.58
N VAL A 249 25.08 -8.25 -14.10
CA VAL A 249 23.87 -8.42 -14.91
C VAL A 249 22.74 -8.84 -13.99
N VAL A 250 21.62 -8.14 -14.05
CA VAL A 250 20.41 -8.50 -13.31
C VAL A 250 19.23 -8.50 -14.25
N LEU A 251 18.46 -9.60 -14.21
CA LEU A 251 17.31 -9.80 -15.06
C LEU A 251 16.05 -9.76 -14.21
N ASN A 252 15.08 -8.98 -14.67
CA ASN A 252 13.78 -8.97 -14.03
C ASN A 252 12.94 -10.15 -14.50
N LEU A 253 12.56 -11.01 -13.56
CA LEU A 253 11.82 -12.24 -13.82
C LEU A 253 10.33 -12.06 -13.48
N ASP A 254 9.49 -12.18 -14.50
CA ASP A 254 8.04 -12.23 -14.34
C ASP A 254 7.61 -13.68 -14.03
N ALA A 255 7.73 -14.06 -12.76
CA ALA A 255 7.37 -15.40 -12.26
C ALA A 255 6.74 -15.33 -10.86
N GLU A 256 5.76 -16.19 -10.59
CA GLU A 256 5.09 -16.28 -9.28
C GLU A 256 6.08 -16.58 -8.14
N ALA A 257 7.13 -17.36 -8.43
CA ALA A 257 8.21 -17.65 -7.50
C ALA A 257 9.55 -17.53 -8.22
N VAL A 258 10.41 -16.66 -7.69
CA VAL A 258 11.78 -16.53 -8.16
C VAL A 258 12.67 -17.44 -7.33
N THR A 259 13.40 -18.33 -8.01
CA THR A 259 14.31 -19.28 -7.38
C THR A 259 15.72 -19.06 -7.92
N PRO A 260 16.77 -19.37 -7.14
CA PRO A 260 18.15 -19.24 -7.61
C PRO A 260 18.42 -19.97 -8.93
N LYS A 261 17.76 -21.13 -9.15
CA LYS A 261 17.87 -21.88 -10.40
C LYS A 261 17.27 -21.12 -11.59
N LEU A 262 16.13 -20.46 -11.40
CA LEU A 262 15.50 -19.66 -12.45
C LEU A 262 16.36 -18.44 -12.80
N GLU A 263 16.93 -17.77 -11.79
CA GLU A 263 17.86 -16.65 -11.99
C GLU A 263 19.11 -17.08 -12.76
N LEU A 264 19.75 -18.19 -12.38
CA LEU A 264 20.90 -18.74 -13.11
C LEU A 264 20.55 -19.06 -14.56
N ASN A 265 19.42 -19.73 -14.81
CA ASN A 265 18.99 -20.04 -16.16
C ASN A 265 18.76 -18.78 -17.01
N ALA A 266 18.22 -17.73 -16.41
CA ALA A 266 17.99 -16.46 -17.10
C ALA A 266 19.32 -15.78 -17.45
N LEU A 267 20.29 -15.78 -16.53
CA LEU A 267 21.64 -15.26 -16.77
C LEU A 267 22.36 -16.05 -17.86
N ASP A 268 22.33 -17.40 -17.79
CA ASP A 268 22.91 -18.27 -18.82
C ASP A 268 22.28 -18.00 -20.20
N PHE A 269 20.96 -17.80 -20.24
CA PHE A 269 20.25 -17.43 -21.45
C PHE A 269 20.74 -16.09 -22.00
N TRP A 270 20.85 -15.05 -21.16
CA TRP A 270 21.38 -13.75 -21.57
C TRP A 270 22.81 -13.87 -22.15
N GLU A 271 23.70 -14.58 -21.46
CA GLU A 271 25.08 -14.79 -21.91
C GLU A 271 25.13 -15.54 -23.25
N SER A 272 24.24 -16.50 -23.46
CA SER A 272 24.16 -17.23 -24.74
C SER A 272 23.79 -16.35 -25.94
N LEU A 273 23.10 -15.23 -25.72
CA LEU A 273 22.70 -14.31 -26.79
C LEU A 273 23.85 -13.40 -27.27
N VAL A 274 24.89 -13.21 -26.45
CA VAL A 274 26.00 -12.29 -26.76
C VAL A 274 27.29 -13.02 -27.11
N GLN A 275 27.36 -14.33 -26.87
CA GLN A 275 28.52 -15.17 -27.20
C GLN A 275 28.49 -15.72 -28.65
N SER A 276 27.42 -15.46 -29.41
CA SER A 276 27.28 -15.82 -30.83
C SER A 276 27.83 -14.77 -31.77
#